data_AF-A0A069RJ08-F1
#
_entry.id   AF-A0A069RJ08-F1
#
_cell.length_a   1.000
_cell.length_b   1.000
_cell.length_c   1.000
_cell.angle_alpha   90.00
_cell.angle_beta   90.00
_cell.angle_gamma   90.00
#
_symmetry.space_group_name_H-M   'P 1'
#
loop_
_entity.id
_entity.type
_entity.pdbx_description
1 polymer ?
#
loop_
_entity_poly.entity_id
_entity_poly.type
_entity_poly.pdbx_seq_one_letter_code
_entity_poly.pdbx_strand_id
1 'polypeptide(L)'
;MNKIQLVESEDYIAVLLAEKELSILDCDKDYVLAECNLQDLVGIEIIDFPEKLHLEIHDSKGFETYLFYEVQIKKMDCKMSLEFICHIPNKYWDHKWGLATYLEAIKKQVAFSESIKIGDFDFEDTWKRLSLIVEYDFPNNISSCISDASNQIKTLIKTAEISLGGFVWKNEYEQDEMLFCKEILTPLLHHDYRCNR
;
A
#
# COMPACT_ATOMS: atom_id res chain seq x y z
N MET A 1 7.89 -20.26 -17.27
CA MET A 1 7.63 -19.60 -15.97
C MET A 1 8.73 -18.61 -15.73
N ASN A 2 8.40 -17.35 -15.46
CA ASN A 2 9.37 -16.34 -15.07
C ASN A 2 9.79 -16.65 -13.64
N LYS A 3 11.09 -16.86 -13.42
CA LYS A 3 11.67 -17.11 -12.10
C LYS A 3 12.45 -15.89 -11.67
N ILE A 4 12.38 -15.58 -10.39
CA ILE A 4 13.25 -14.59 -9.76
C ILE A 4 14.35 -15.31 -9.00
N GLN A 5 15.59 -14.84 -9.13
CA GLN A 5 16.76 -15.49 -8.56
C GLN A 5 17.67 -14.45 -7.93
N LEU A 6 18.12 -14.75 -6.71
CA LEU A 6 19.17 -14.03 -6.03
C LEU A 6 20.46 -14.84 -6.18
N VAL A 7 21.45 -14.26 -6.84
CA VAL A 7 22.77 -14.87 -7.08
C VAL A 7 23.77 -14.19 -6.15
N GLU A 8 24.23 -14.91 -5.13
CA GLU A 8 25.24 -14.46 -4.16
C GLU A 8 26.54 -15.25 -4.34
N SER A 9 27.67 -14.53 -4.43
CA SER A 9 29.04 -15.07 -4.37
C SER A 9 29.93 -14.11 -3.58
N GLU A 10 31.16 -14.52 -3.24
CA GLU A 10 32.03 -13.80 -2.29
C GLU A 10 32.19 -12.29 -2.61
N ASP A 11 32.23 -11.93 -3.88
CA ASP A 11 32.43 -10.53 -4.34
C ASP A 11 31.29 -10.01 -5.23
N TYR A 12 30.19 -10.75 -5.39
CA TYR A 12 29.15 -10.40 -6.35
C TYR A 12 27.76 -10.82 -5.90
N ILE A 13 26.83 -9.86 -5.96
CA ILE A 13 25.40 -10.04 -5.73
C ILE A 13 24.66 -9.53 -6.96
N ALA A 14 23.76 -10.35 -7.49
CA ALA A 14 22.86 -9.95 -8.57
C ALA A 14 21.45 -10.51 -8.37
N VAL A 15 20.46 -9.77 -8.87
CA VAL A 15 19.07 -10.19 -8.88
C VAL A 15 18.63 -10.36 -10.33
N LEU A 16 18.25 -11.57 -10.69
CA LEU A 16 17.80 -11.93 -12.04
C LEU A 16 16.29 -12.18 -12.03
N LEU A 17 15.60 -11.53 -12.96
CA LEU A 17 14.18 -11.71 -13.21
C LEU A 17 14.01 -12.27 -14.62
N ALA A 18 13.79 -13.57 -14.71
CA ALA A 18 13.97 -14.35 -15.94
C ALA A 18 15.40 -14.16 -16.52
N GLU A 19 15.54 -13.32 -17.55
CA GLU A 19 16.83 -12.99 -18.19
C GLU A 19 17.28 -11.55 -17.94
N LYS A 20 16.49 -10.77 -17.21
CA LYS A 20 16.74 -9.35 -16.92
C LYS A 20 17.44 -9.22 -15.58
N GLU A 21 18.60 -8.58 -15.56
CA GLU A 21 19.25 -8.16 -14.32
C GLU A 21 18.56 -6.90 -13.78
N LEU A 22 18.18 -6.94 -12.50
CA LEU A 22 17.55 -5.83 -11.80
C LEU A 22 18.60 -4.93 -11.15
N SER A 23 18.28 -3.64 -11.01
CA SER A 23 19.16 -2.69 -10.33
C SER A 23 19.05 -2.87 -8.83
N ILE A 24 20.17 -3.17 -8.15
CA ILE A 24 20.23 -3.23 -6.69
C ILE A 24 20.30 -1.80 -6.15
N LEU A 25 19.34 -1.46 -5.31
CA LEU A 25 19.25 -0.15 -4.66
C LEU A 25 20.05 -0.14 -3.35
N ASP A 26 19.98 -1.25 -2.61
CA ASP A 26 20.64 -1.41 -1.32
C ASP A 26 20.89 -2.90 -1.02
N CYS A 27 21.92 -3.20 -0.25
CA CYS A 27 22.21 -4.56 0.17
C CYS A 27 22.92 -4.60 1.53
N ASP A 28 22.45 -5.49 2.39
CA ASP A 28 23.10 -5.85 3.65
C ASP A 28 23.19 -7.38 3.76
N LYS A 29 23.75 -7.89 4.85
CA LYS A 29 23.86 -9.32 5.13
C LYS A 29 22.51 -10.03 5.21
N ASP A 30 21.49 -9.29 5.62
CA ASP A 30 20.16 -9.82 5.92
C ASP A 30 19.15 -9.58 4.78
N TYR A 31 19.42 -8.64 3.86
CA TYR A 31 18.50 -8.34 2.76
C TYR A 31 19.21 -7.80 1.51
N VAL A 32 18.57 -7.96 0.36
CA VAL A 32 18.91 -7.31 -0.91
C VAL A 32 17.68 -6.59 -1.42
N LEU A 33 17.77 -5.28 -1.62
CA LEU A 33 16.70 -4.45 -2.19
C LEU A 33 17.00 -4.19 -3.66
N ALA A 34 16.10 -4.61 -4.56
CA ALA A 34 16.23 -4.38 -5.99
C ALA A 34 14.98 -3.69 -6.57
N GLU A 35 15.20 -2.83 -7.56
CA GLU A 35 14.12 -2.13 -8.27
C GLU A 35 13.58 -2.98 -9.41
N CYS A 36 12.25 -3.03 -9.55
CA CYS A 36 11.60 -3.62 -10.72
C CYS A 36 10.35 -2.84 -11.16
N ASN A 37 9.86 -3.13 -12.36
CA ASN A 37 8.58 -2.61 -12.81
C ASN A 37 7.47 -3.62 -12.51
N LEU A 38 6.26 -3.12 -12.26
CA LEU A 38 5.07 -3.95 -12.06
C LEU A 38 4.85 -4.99 -13.19
N GLN A 39 5.17 -4.61 -14.44
CA GLN A 39 5.03 -5.48 -15.60
C GLN A 39 6.00 -6.67 -15.57
N ASP A 40 7.15 -6.51 -14.93
CA ASP A 40 8.15 -7.57 -14.84
C ASP A 40 7.70 -8.70 -13.89
N LEU A 41 6.72 -8.44 -13.00
CA LEU A 41 6.21 -9.40 -12.02
C LEU A 41 5.07 -10.30 -12.53
N VAL A 42 4.66 -10.12 -13.78
CA VAL A 42 3.56 -10.90 -14.36
C VAL A 42 3.96 -12.37 -14.47
N GLY A 43 3.18 -13.25 -13.84
CA GLY A 43 3.38 -14.69 -13.88
C GLY A 43 4.46 -15.23 -12.94
N ILE A 44 4.89 -14.42 -11.96
CA ILE A 44 5.77 -14.86 -10.87
C ILE A 44 4.91 -15.36 -9.72
N GLU A 45 5.23 -16.57 -9.25
CA GLU A 45 4.63 -17.18 -8.08
C GLU A 45 5.47 -16.90 -6.83
N ILE A 46 4.83 -16.73 -5.68
CA ILE A 46 5.54 -16.47 -4.41
C ILE A 46 6.53 -17.56 -4.01
N ILE A 47 6.27 -18.81 -4.42
CA ILE A 47 7.14 -19.93 -4.07
C ILE A 47 8.55 -19.78 -4.66
N ASP A 48 8.66 -19.07 -5.78
CA ASP A 48 9.93 -18.78 -6.44
C ASP A 48 10.62 -17.52 -5.85
N PHE A 49 9.99 -16.81 -4.91
CA PHE A 49 10.54 -15.57 -4.34
C PHE A 49 11.57 -15.86 -3.22
N PRO A 50 12.82 -15.36 -3.33
CA PRO A 50 13.85 -15.55 -2.31
C PRO A 50 13.52 -14.81 -1.01
N GLU A 51 13.79 -15.41 0.15
CA GLU A 51 13.49 -14.80 1.47
C GLU A 51 14.24 -13.49 1.72
N LYS A 52 15.52 -13.41 1.33
CA LYS A 52 16.34 -12.19 1.52
C LYS A 52 16.04 -11.07 0.51
N LEU A 53 15.28 -11.38 -0.54
CA LEU A 53 15.05 -10.43 -1.62
C LEU A 53 13.87 -9.54 -1.28
N HIS A 54 14.08 -8.24 -1.34
CA HIS A 54 13.03 -7.23 -1.33
C HIS A 54 12.97 -6.60 -2.72
N LEU A 55 11.77 -6.40 -3.25
CA LEU A 55 11.58 -5.66 -4.49
C LEU A 55 10.91 -4.33 -4.21
N GLU A 56 11.44 -3.27 -4.78
CA GLU A 56 10.80 -1.95 -4.81
C GLU A 56 10.22 -1.68 -6.20
N ILE A 57 8.98 -1.22 -6.22
CA ILE A 57 8.30 -0.79 -7.43
C ILE A 57 7.88 0.66 -7.24
N HIS A 58 8.29 1.49 -8.18
CA HIS A 58 7.79 2.85 -8.30
C HIS A 58 6.69 2.92 -9.37
N ASP A 59 5.54 3.52 -9.03
CA ASP A 59 4.49 3.86 -9.99
C ASP A 59 4.17 5.35 -9.94
N SER A 60 4.43 6.03 -11.05
CA SER A 60 4.10 7.45 -11.26
C SER A 60 2.62 7.81 -11.08
N LYS A 61 1.70 6.82 -11.16
CA LYS A 61 0.26 7.00 -10.90
C LYS A 61 -0.14 6.67 -9.47
N GLY A 62 0.82 6.33 -8.61
CA GLY A 62 0.59 6.01 -7.21
C GLY A 62 -0.26 4.76 -6.99
N PHE A 63 -0.20 3.77 -7.89
CA PHE A 63 -1.04 2.57 -7.87
C PHE A 63 -2.54 2.91 -7.80
N GLU A 64 -2.92 4.03 -8.42
CA GLU A 64 -4.26 4.65 -8.35
C GLU A 64 -4.66 5.18 -6.94
N THR A 65 -3.82 5.00 -5.93
CA THR A 65 -4.02 5.57 -4.58
C THR A 65 -3.70 7.06 -4.50
N TYR A 66 -3.08 7.62 -5.55
CA TYR A 66 -2.58 9.00 -5.69
C TYR A 66 -1.59 9.50 -4.63
N LEU A 67 -1.38 8.75 -3.54
CA LEU A 67 -0.57 9.15 -2.39
C LEU A 67 0.65 8.24 -2.18
N PHE A 68 0.50 6.95 -2.47
CA PHE A 68 1.56 5.95 -2.29
C PHE A 68 2.17 5.62 -3.65
N TYR A 69 3.38 6.10 -3.91
CA TYR A 69 4.07 5.97 -5.21
C TYR A 69 5.06 4.81 -5.24
N GLU A 70 5.34 4.22 -4.08
CA GLU A 70 6.30 3.15 -3.91
C GLU A 70 5.61 1.96 -3.23
N VAL A 71 5.91 0.76 -3.71
CA VAL A 71 5.54 -0.51 -3.06
C VAL A 71 6.78 -1.34 -2.89
N GLN A 72 7.05 -1.74 -1.64
CA GLN A 72 8.06 -2.73 -1.33
C GLN A 72 7.40 -4.10 -1.12
N ILE A 73 7.98 -5.13 -1.71
CA ILE A 73 7.51 -6.51 -1.68
C ILE A 73 8.57 -7.34 -1.01
N LYS A 74 8.18 -8.05 0.05
CA LYS A 74 9.04 -9.04 0.70
C LYS A 74 8.26 -10.31 0.96
N LYS A 75 8.97 -11.43 0.92
CA LYS A 75 8.44 -12.71 1.38
C LYS A 75 8.76 -12.86 2.86
N MET A 76 7.78 -13.36 3.61
CA MET A 76 7.91 -13.69 5.03
C MET A 76 7.33 -15.09 5.24
N ASP A 77 8.20 -16.10 5.30
CA ASP A 77 7.81 -17.51 5.41
C ASP A 77 6.82 -17.93 4.30
N CYS A 78 5.53 -18.00 4.66
CA CYS A 78 4.43 -18.42 3.82
C CYS A 78 3.57 -17.24 3.31
N LYS A 79 4.01 -16.00 3.59
CA LYS A 79 3.26 -14.78 3.31
C LYS A 79 4.04 -13.85 2.38
N MET A 80 3.31 -13.09 1.59
CA MET A 80 3.81 -11.89 0.93
C MET A 80 3.41 -10.68 1.73
N SER A 81 4.36 -9.81 2.02
CA SER A 81 4.11 -8.50 2.60
C SER A 81 4.29 -7.44 1.51
N LEU A 82 3.25 -6.63 1.30
CA LEU A 82 3.26 -5.48 0.43
C LEU A 82 3.23 -4.22 1.30
N GLU A 83 4.27 -3.42 1.25
CA GLU A 83 4.40 -2.17 2.00
C GLU A 83 4.30 -0.99 1.04
N PHE A 84 3.16 -0.30 1.08
CA PHE A 84 2.90 0.91 0.30
C PHE A 84 3.48 2.11 1.03
N ILE A 85 4.34 2.87 0.39
CA ILE A 85 5.10 3.95 1.01
C ILE A 85 4.67 5.30 0.42
N CYS A 86 4.24 6.20 1.32
CA CYS A 86 4.06 7.62 1.05
C CYS A 86 5.23 8.36 1.70
N HIS A 87 5.99 9.10 0.90
CA HIS A 87 7.09 9.94 1.37
C HIS A 87 7.10 11.26 0.60
N ILE A 88 6.43 12.28 1.16
CA ILE A 88 6.10 13.51 0.44
C ILE A 88 6.58 14.73 1.24
N PRO A 89 7.25 15.71 0.62
CA PRO A 89 7.63 16.94 1.29
C PRO A 89 6.40 17.84 1.49
N ASN A 90 6.30 18.48 2.65
CA ASN A 90 5.19 19.39 2.95
C ASN A 90 5.10 20.59 1.98
N LYS A 91 6.22 20.96 1.34
CA LYS A 91 6.32 22.12 0.42
C LYS A 91 5.42 22.01 -0.82
N TYR A 92 5.19 20.80 -1.33
CA TYR A 92 4.43 20.57 -2.57
C TYR A 92 3.02 20.05 -2.30
N TRP A 93 2.59 20.10 -1.04
CA TRP A 93 1.25 19.65 -0.64
C TRP A 93 0.24 20.79 -0.80
N ASP A 94 -0.62 20.65 -1.80
CA ASP A 94 -1.71 21.58 -2.08
C ASP A 94 -3.06 20.85 -1.94
N HIS A 95 -3.49 20.68 -0.69
CA HIS A 95 -4.77 20.06 -0.34
C HIS A 95 -5.51 20.89 0.71
N LYS A 96 -6.82 20.66 0.82
CA LYS A 96 -7.70 21.31 1.82
C LYS A 96 -7.24 21.13 3.27
N TRP A 97 -6.57 20.02 3.58
CA TRP A 97 -6.05 19.71 4.91
C TRP A 97 -4.52 19.69 4.85
N GLY A 98 -3.81 20.09 5.91
CA GLY A 98 -2.36 19.98 5.94
C GLY A 98 -1.89 18.51 5.88
N LEU A 99 -0.75 18.24 5.25
CA LEU A 99 -0.27 16.87 4.97
C LEU A 99 -0.19 16.00 6.23
N ALA A 100 0.40 16.52 7.32
CA ALA A 100 0.50 15.79 8.58
C ALA A 100 -0.88 15.43 9.16
N THR A 101 -1.83 16.37 9.13
CA THR A 101 -3.22 16.12 9.56
C THR A 101 -3.89 15.08 8.67
N TYR A 102 -3.60 15.11 7.38
CA TYR A 102 -4.14 14.18 6.39
C TYR A 102 -3.64 12.75 6.61
N LEU A 103 -2.33 12.57 6.72
CA LEU A 103 -1.71 11.27 7.00
C LEU A 103 -2.09 10.72 8.38
N GLU A 104 -2.20 11.58 9.40
CA GLU A 104 -2.66 11.17 10.73
C GLU A 104 -4.11 10.66 10.70
N ALA A 105 -4.97 11.23 9.87
CA ALA A 105 -6.33 10.72 9.70
C ALA A 105 -6.35 9.34 9.02
N ILE A 106 -5.54 9.13 7.98
CA ILE A 106 -5.39 7.83 7.32
C ILE A 106 -4.90 6.80 8.33
N LYS A 107 -3.84 7.13 9.09
CA LYS A 107 -3.29 6.28 10.15
C LYS A 107 -4.35 5.88 11.18
N LYS A 108 -5.20 6.81 11.60
CA LYS A 108 -6.32 6.52 12.51
C LYS A 108 -7.33 5.55 11.92
N GLN A 109 -7.59 5.59 10.62
CA GLN A 109 -8.50 4.65 9.98
C GLN A 109 -7.95 3.21 9.97
N VAL A 110 -6.62 3.04 10.00
CA VAL A 110 -6.00 1.70 10.01
C VAL A 110 -6.37 0.91 11.26
N ALA A 111 -6.64 1.58 12.38
CA ALA A 111 -7.10 0.92 13.62
C ALA A 111 -8.43 0.18 13.46
N PHE A 112 -9.19 0.47 12.39
CA PHE A 112 -10.46 -0.18 12.08
C PHE A 112 -10.37 -1.13 10.87
N SER A 113 -9.17 -1.37 10.35
CA SER A 113 -8.91 -2.33 9.28
C SER A 113 -8.34 -3.63 9.84
N GLU A 114 -8.88 -4.77 9.41
CA GLU A 114 -8.34 -6.09 9.77
C GLU A 114 -7.17 -6.50 8.87
N SER A 115 -7.06 -5.90 7.68
CA SER A 115 -6.16 -6.32 6.61
C SER A 115 -4.95 -5.41 6.39
N ILE A 116 -5.03 -4.16 6.86
CA ILE A 116 -3.96 -3.16 6.72
C ILE A 116 -3.31 -2.93 8.08
N LYS A 117 -1.98 -2.89 8.11
CA LYS A 117 -1.18 -2.53 9.28
C LYS A 117 -0.39 -1.25 9.00
N ILE A 118 -0.02 -0.54 10.05
CA ILE A 118 0.96 0.55 9.97
C ILE A 118 2.36 -0.09 9.89
N GLY A 119 3.15 0.34 8.91
CA GLY A 119 4.60 0.09 8.91
C GLY A 119 5.32 1.20 9.67
N ASP A 120 5.98 2.08 8.93
CA ASP A 120 6.75 3.22 9.40
C ASP A 120 5.98 4.54 9.24
N PHE A 121 6.23 5.51 10.11
CA PHE A 121 5.65 6.85 9.99
C PHE A 121 6.55 7.92 10.64
N ASP A 122 6.64 9.07 9.97
CA ASP A 122 7.23 10.29 10.52
C ASP A 122 6.42 11.49 10.04
N PHE A 123 5.77 12.18 10.98
CA PHE A 123 4.94 13.35 10.70
C PHE A 123 5.56 14.64 11.21
N GLU A 124 6.78 14.62 11.75
CA GLU A 124 7.45 15.78 12.33
C GLU A 124 8.47 16.38 11.34
N ASP A 125 9.12 15.57 10.51
CA ASP A 125 10.10 16.03 9.51
C ASP A 125 9.47 16.84 8.36
N THR A 126 10.27 17.68 7.70
CA THR A 126 9.96 18.36 6.44
C THR A 126 9.39 17.43 5.36
N TRP A 127 9.86 16.19 5.33
CA TRP A 127 9.30 15.09 4.55
C TRP A 127 8.42 14.25 5.45
N LYS A 128 7.14 14.12 5.10
CA LYS A 128 6.20 13.31 5.87
C LYS A 128 6.18 11.91 5.29
N ARG A 129 6.30 10.91 6.16
CA ARG A 129 6.33 9.50 5.80
C ARG A 129 5.16 8.75 6.45
N LEU A 130 4.51 7.89 5.68
CA LEU A 130 3.58 6.88 6.16
C LEU A 130 3.72 5.65 5.27
N SER A 131 3.91 4.48 5.85
CA SER A 131 3.79 3.22 5.13
C SER A 131 2.67 2.34 5.67
N LEU A 132 2.00 1.65 4.75
CA LEU A 132 0.87 0.77 4.99
C LEU A 132 1.21 -0.63 4.50
N ILE A 133 1.07 -1.62 5.37
CA ILE A 133 1.44 -3.01 5.08
C ILE A 133 0.17 -3.83 4.89
N VAL A 134 0.10 -4.59 3.79
CA VAL A 134 -0.92 -5.61 3.53
C VAL A 134 -0.22 -6.95 3.33
N GLU A 135 -0.72 -8.00 3.99
CA GLU A 135 -0.15 -9.34 3.94
C GLU A 135 -1.09 -10.31 3.22
N TYR A 136 -0.54 -11.19 2.38
CA TYR A 136 -1.26 -12.23 1.66
C TYR A 136 -0.66 -13.60 1.94
N ASP A 137 -1.50 -14.58 2.27
CA ASP A 137 -1.07 -15.98 2.39
C ASP A 137 -1.01 -16.62 0.99
N PHE A 138 0.17 -17.12 0.61
CA PHE A 138 0.41 -17.84 -0.66
C PHE A 138 -0.27 -17.26 -1.92
N PRO A 139 -0.03 -15.99 -2.29
CA PRO A 139 -0.58 -15.44 -3.52
C PRO A 139 -0.01 -16.11 -4.77
N ASN A 140 -0.91 -16.53 -5.66
CA ASN A 140 -0.55 -17.05 -6.98
C ASN A 140 -0.15 -15.94 -7.97
N ASN A 141 -0.50 -14.69 -7.67
CA ASN A 141 -0.24 -13.55 -8.57
C ASN A 141 0.02 -12.27 -7.78
N ILE A 142 1.28 -11.80 -7.83
CA ILE A 142 1.75 -10.60 -7.14
C ILE A 142 1.05 -9.34 -7.64
N SER A 143 0.90 -9.19 -8.96
CA SER A 143 0.25 -8.01 -9.56
C SER A 143 -1.22 -7.88 -9.11
N SER A 144 -1.93 -9.00 -8.99
CA SER A 144 -3.29 -9.01 -8.46
C SER A 144 -3.34 -8.59 -6.99
N CYS A 145 -2.38 -9.03 -6.17
CA CYS A 145 -2.28 -8.61 -4.77
C CYS A 145 -1.98 -7.12 -4.61
N ILE A 146 -1.11 -6.56 -5.46
CA ILE A 146 -0.84 -5.11 -5.46
C ILE A 146 -2.11 -4.34 -5.80
N SER A 147 -2.86 -4.77 -6.83
CA SER A 147 -4.13 -4.13 -7.21
C SER A 147 -5.19 -4.22 -6.11
N ASP A 148 -5.32 -5.38 -5.46
CA ASP A 148 -6.23 -5.58 -4.33
C ASP A 148 -5.85 -4.69 -3.14
N ALA A 149 -4.58 -4.71 -2.70
CA ALA A 149 -4.08 -3.85 -1.63
C ALA A 149 -4.29 -2.36 -1.94
N SER A 150 -4.06 -1.95 -3.19
CA SER A 150 -4.30 -0.58 -3.64
C SER A 150 -5.78 -0.19 -3.53
N ASN A 151 -6.71 -1.10 -3.83
CA ASN A 151 -8.15 -0.87 -3.66
C ASN A 151 -8.54 -0.72 -2.18
N GLN A 152 -7.94 -1.52 -1.30
CA GLN A 152 -8.16 -1.41 0.14
C GLN A 152 -7.63 -0.07 0.67
N ILE A 153 -6.43 0.34 0.27
CA ILE A 153 -5.82 1.63 0.63
C ILE A 153 -6.64 2.81 0.08
N LYS A 154 -7.12 2.75 -1.18
CA LYS A 154 -8.03 3.77 -1.73
C LYS A 154 -9.29 3.94 -0.88
N THR A 155 -9.83 2.84 -0.37
CA THR A 155 -11.00 2.87 0.52
C THR A 155 -10.66 3.52 1.84
N LEU A 156 -9.52 3.14 2.45
CA LEU A 156 -9.00 3.74 3.68
C LEU A 156 -8.82 5.26 3.56
N ILE A 157 -8.20 5.71 2.47
CA ILE A 157 -7.99 7.12 2.14
C ILE A 157 -9.33 7.87 2.09
N LYS A 158 -10.32 7.34 1.36
CA LYS A 158 -11.66 7.95 1.27
C LYS A 158 -12.33 8.05 2.65
N THR A 159 -12.21 7.03 3.49
CA THR A 159 -12.75 7.07 4.84
C THR A 159 -12.07 8.15 5.69
N ALA A 160 -10.77 8.34 5.53
CA ALA A 160 -10.03 9.42 6.21
C ALA A 160 -10.50 10.80 5.74
N GLU A 161 -10.75 10.98 4.44
CA GLU A 161 -11.31 12.22 3.88
C GLU A 161 -12.69 12.54 4.44
N ILE A 162 -13.57 11.55 4.55
CA ILE A 162 -14.90 11.70 5.16
C ILE A 162 -14.75 12.12 6.62
N SER A 163 -13.86 11.47 7.37
CA SER A 163 -13.58 11.80 8.77
C SER A 163 -13.07 13.24 8.95
N LEU A 164 -12.15 13.68 8.08
CA LEU A 164 -11.55 15.02 8.13
C LEU A 164 -12.46 16.14 7.61
N GLY A 165 -13.30 15.84 6.62
CA GLY A 165 -14.26 16.79 6.08
C GLY A 165 -15.34 17.15 7.09
N GLY A 166 -15.59 16.25 8.05
CA GLY A 166 -16.83 16.25 8.80
C GLY A 166 -18.02 16.03 7.87
N PHE A 167 -19.21 15.87 8.44
CA PHE A 167 -20.42 15.82 7.64
C PHE A 167 -20.80 17.22 7.18
N VAL A 168 -20.70 17.46 5.87
CA VAL A 168 -21.39 18.60 5.26
C VAL A 168 -22.85 18.21 5.12
N TRP A 169 -23.66 18.63 6.10
CA TRP A 169 -25.10 18.41 6.05
C TRP A 169 -25.68 19.14 4.84
N LYS A 170 -26.16 18.39 3.85
CA LYS A 170 -26.91 18.94 2.71
C LYS A 170 -28.39 18.95 3.09
N ASN A 171 -29.11 20.03 2.79
CA ASN A 171 -30.56 20.10 3.02
C ASN A 171 -31.32 18.99 2.27
N GLU A 172 -30.74 18.45 1.19
CA GLU A 172 -31.29 17.32 0.44
C GLU A 172 -31.40 16.05 1.29
N TYR A 173 -30.53 15.86 2.28
CA TYR A 173 -30.58 14.70 3.19
C TYR A 173 -31.83 14.70 4.08
N GLU A 174 -32.45 15.86 4.31
CA GLU A 174 -33.69 15.97 5.10
C GLU A 174 -34.93 15.56 4.29
N GLN A 175 -34.80 15.50 2.96
CA GLN A 175 -35.90 15.22 2.04
C GLN A 175 -35.71 13.90 1.27
N ASP A 176 -34.47 13.40 1.18
CA ASP A 176 -34.13 12.15 0.50
C ASP A 176 -33.36 11.22 1.47
N GLU A 177 -34.14 10.39 2.18
CA GLU A 177 -33.62 9.39 3.11
C GLU A 177 -32.68 8.39 2.42
N MET A 178 -32.91 8.07 1.14
CA MET A 178 -32.07 7.11 0.41
C MET A 178 -30.70 7.70 0.10
N LEU A 179 -30.64 8.99 -0.24
CA LEU A 179 -29.38 9.70 -0.45
C LEU A 179 -28.61 9.85 0.87
N PHE A 180 -29.29 10.20 1.97
CA PHE A 180 -28.70 10.21 3.30
C PHE A 180 -28.16 8.84 3.70
N CYS A 181 -28.95 7.78 3.48
CA CYS A 181 -28.54 6.42 3.76
C CYS A 181 -27.31 6.03 2.94
N LYS A 182 -27.25 6.36 1.66
CA LYS A 182 -26.16 5.97 0.76
C LYS A 182 -24.87 6.76 0.99
N GLU A 183 -24.96 8.06 1.20
CA GLU A 183 -23.79 8.95 1.30
C GLU A 183 -23.28 9.14 2.73
N ILE A 184 -24.15 8.97 3.73
CA ILE A 184 -23.82 9.24 5.14
C ILE A 184 -23.85 7.96 5.96
N LEU A 185 -25.01 7.29 6.04
CA LEU A 185 -25.13 6.13 6.92
C LEU A 185 -24.38 4.90 6.40
N THR A 186 -24.38 4.63 5.10
CA THR A 186 -23.76 3.43 4.54
C THR A 186 -22.24 3.43 4.73
N PRO A 187 -21.52 4.55 4.48
CA PRO A 187 -20.10 4.65 4.82
C PRO A 187 -19.83 4.57 6.34
N LEU A 188 -20.73 5.11 7.17
CA LEU A 188 -20.61 5.06 8.63
C LEU A 188 -20.90 3.69 9.25
N LEU A 189 -21.86 2.95 8.68
CA LEU A 189 -22.43 1.71 9.23
C LEU A 189 -21.90 0.44 8.55
N HIS A 190 -21.08 0.55 7.51
CA HIS A 190 -20.31 -0.59 7.00
C HIS A 190 -19.28 -1.13 8.02
N HIS A 191 -19.25 -0.58 9.24
CA HIS A 191 -18.52 -1.12 10.38
C HIS A 191 -19.26 -2.19 11.21
N ASP A 192 -20.52 -2.59 10.94
CA ASP A 192 -21.25 -3.45 11.90
C ASP A 192 -22.00 -4.70 11.37
N TYR A 193 -21.84 -5.14 10.11
CA TYR A 193 -22.46 -6.41 9.68
C TYR A 193 -21.55 -7.31 8.83
N ARG A 194 -20.54 -7.89 9.48
CA ARG A 194 -20.12 -9.28 9.20
C ARG A 194 -19.95 -10.07 10.50
N CYS A 195 -21.07 -10.26 11.20
CA CYS A 195 -21.26 -11.41 12.06
C CYS A 195 -22.26 -12.36 11.40
N ASN A 196 -21.81 -13.60 11.16
CA ASN A 196 -22.54 -14.83 10.85
C ASN A 196 -23.33 -14.91 9.53
N ARG A 197 -22.71 -15.51 8.51
CA ARG A 197 -23.18 -16.78 7.92
C ARG A 197 -22.10 -17.47 7.12
#